data_AF-A0A7C1IT74-F1
#
_entry.id   AF-A0A7C1IT74-F1
#
_cell.length_a   1.000
_cell.length_b   1.000
_cell.length_c   1.000
_cell.angle_alpha   90.00
_cell.angle_beta   90.00
_cell.angle_gamma   90.00
#
_symmetry.space_group_name_H-M   'P 1'
#
loop_
_entity.id
_entity.type
_entity.pdbx_description
1 polymer ?
#
loop_
_entity_poly.entity_id
_entity_poly.type
_entity_poly.pdbx_seq_one_letter_code
_entity_poly.pdbx_strand_id
1 'polypeptide(L)'
;MARNTVDDFEQYEEQFDPMRYDRRARRSRKPKVKHTPKKASEDVIEAIADETPELELGFTTTYTPSKYEQGWLLSSLNGFYDQQMITDVLALVRGGKEASVYCCEA
;
A
#
# COMPACT_ATOMS: atom_id res chain seq x y z
N MET A 1 -5.64 66.12 25.49
CA MET A 1 -5.33 64.69 25.24
C MET A 1 -6.17 64.24 24.06
N ALA A 2 -5.62 64.26 22.85
CA ALA A 2 -6.30 63.74 21.66
C ALA A 2 -6.18 62.21 21.67
N ARG A 3 -7.31 61.49 21.70
CA ARG A 3 -7.33 60.03 21.49
C ARG A 3 -6.89 59.78 20.05
N ASN A 4 -5.88 58.95 19.88
CA ASN A 4 -5.31 58.61 18.59
C ASN A 4 -6.25 57.60 17.91
N THR A 5 -7.24 58.09 17.17
CA THR A 5 -8.34 57.28 16.65
C THR A 5 -7.89 56.16 15.71
N VAL A 6 -6.77 56.34 15.01
CA VAL A 6 -6.21 55.34 14.07
C VAL A 6 -5.74 54.09 14.80
N ASP A 7 -5.14 54.24 15.98
CA ASP A 7 -4.64 53.14 16.82
C ASP A 7 -5.82 52.31 17.38
N ASP A 8 -6.91 52.98 17.75
CA ASP A 8 -8.15 52.31 18.18
C ASP A 8 -8.77 51.47 17.04
N PHE A 9 -8.66 51.91 15.78
CA PHE A 9 -9.18 51.16 14.63
C PHE A 9 -8.31 49.94 14.29
N GLU A 10 -6.98 50.08 14.31
CA GLU A 10 -6.06 48.95 14.08
C GLU A 10 -6.24 47.84 15.13
N GLN A 11 -6.38 48.23 16.41
CA GLN A 11 -6.63 47.28 17.49
C GLN A 11 -7.98 46.55 17.32
N TYR A 12 -9.00 47.25 16.81
CA TYR A 12 -10.30 46.65 16.56
C TYR A 12 -10.26 45.65 15.40
N GLU A 13 -9.52 45.95 14.33
CA GLU A 13 -9.31 45.05 13.20
C GLU A 13 -8.57 43.77 13.62
N GLU A 14 -7.52 43.88 14.45
CA GLU A 14 -6.81 42.71 14.98
C GLU A 14 -7.66 41.86 15.93
N GLN A 15 -8.52 42.49 16.71
CA GLN A 15 -9.41 41.80 17.66
C GLN A 15 -10.49 40.99 16.95
N PHE A 16 -10.99 41.47 15.81
CA PHE A 16 -12.09 40.84 15.08
C PHE A 16 -11.66 40.12 13.80
N ASP A 17 -10.35 39.87 13.60
CA ASP A 17 -9.83 39.09 12.48
C ASP A 17 -10.52 37.70 12.38
N PRO A 18 -11.34 37.47 11.33
CA PRO A 18 -12.05 36.20 11.14
C PRO A 18 -11.11 35.00 11.01
N MET A 19 -9.84 35.21 10.63
CA MET A 19 -8.85 34.13 10.55
C MET A 19 -8.48 33.54 11.91
N ARG A 20 -8.60 34.31 13.00
CA ARG A 20 -8.31 33.85 14.37
C ARG A 20 -9.47 33.01 14.94
N TYR A 21 -10.70 33.49 14.80
CA TYR A 21 -11.85 32.92 15.52
C TYR A 21 -12.76 32.03 14.66
N ASP A 22 -12.81 32.24 13.34
CA ASP A 22 -13.70 31.46 12.47
C ASP A 22 -12.99 30.23 11.88
N ARG A 23 -13.43 29.05 12.35
CA ARG A 23 -12.97 27.75 11.86
C ARG A 23 -13.36 27.51 10.38
N ARG A 24 -14.46 28.10 9.91
CA ARG A 24 -14.90 28.01 8.50
C ARG A 24 -14.01 28.84 7.59
N ALA A 25 -13.66 30.07 7.99
CA ALA A 25 -12.70 30.92 7.29
C ALA A 25 -11.32 30.25 7.11
N ARG A 26 -10.87 29.48 8.12
CA ARG A 26 -9.63 28.69 8.03
C ARG A 26 -9.73 27.44 7.14
N ARG A 27 -10.93 26.84 7.02
CA ARG A 27 -11.13 25.61 6.22
C ARG A 27 -11.27 25.88 4.73
N SER A 28 -11.76 27.05 4.31
CA SER A 28 -11.94 27.39 2.89
C SER A 28 -10.62 27.52 2.11
N ARG A 29 -9.49 27.70 2.80
CA ARG A 29 -8.17 27.93 2.19
C ARG A 29 -7.30 26.68 2.00
N LYS A 30 -7.78 25.46 2.23
CA LYS A 30 -6.97 24.27 1.93
C LYS A 30 -7.05 23.95 0.44
N PRO A 31 -5.98 24.14 -0.35
CA PRO A 31 -5.97 23.70 -1.74
C PRO A 31 -6.19 22.18 -1.76
N LYS A 32 -7.11 21.71 -2.61
CA LYS A 32 -7.29 20.27 -2.82
C LYS A 32 -5.95 19.70 -3.32
N VAL A 33 -5.41 18.73 -2.58
CA VAL A 33 -4.20 18.00 -3.00
C VAL A 33 -4.52 17.32 -4.32
N LYS A 34 -3.79 17.69 -5.39
CA LYS A 34 -3.88 17.01 -6.67
C LYS A 34 -3.20 15.66 -6.54
N HIS A 35 -3.99 14.59 -6.51
CA HIS A 35 -3.47 13.23 -6.48
C HIS A 35 -2.88 12.90 -7.85
N THR A 36 -1.56 12.73 -7.93
CA THR A 36 -0.92 12.13 -9.10
C THR A 36 -1.05 10.61 -8.98
N PRO A 37 -1.62 9.92 -9.98
CA PRO A 37 -1.73 8.46 -9.95
C PRO A 37 -0.32 7.85 -9.84
N LYS A 38 -0.18 6.81 -9.03
CA LYS A 38 1.03 5.99 -9.00
C LYS A 38 1.17 5.28 -10.36
N LYS A 39 2.42 4.98 -10.75
CA LYS A 39 2.74 4.29 -12.00
C LYS A 39 1.85 3.07 -12.21
N ALA A 40 1.59 2.75 -13.47
CA ALA A 40 0.72 1.65 -13.88
C ALA A 40 1.21 0.33 -13.27
N SER A 41 0.28 -0.56 -12.93
CA SER A 41 0.56 -1.86 -12.31
C SER A 41 1.56 -2.70 -13.10
N GLU A 42 1.65 -2.52 -14.41
CA GLU A 42 2.56 -3.25 -15.30
C GLU A 42 4.04 -2.95 -15.00
N ASP A 43 4.40 -1.67 -14.81
CA ASP A 43 5.77 -1.27 -14.44
C ASP A 43 6.22 -1.84 -13.10
N VAL A 44 5.27 -2.16 -12.20
CA VAL A 44 5.55 -2.76 -10.89
C VAL A 44 5.76 -4.27 -11.02
N ILE A 45 5.04 -4.93 -11.93
CA ILE A 45 5.15 -6.38 -12.16
C ILE A 45 6.52 -6.70 -12.78
N GLU A 46 6.96 -5.90 -13.76
CA GLU A 46 8.25 -6.10 -14.44
C GLU A 46 9.44 -5.90 -13.47
N ALA A 47 9.38 -4.89 -12.59
CA ALA A 47 10.41 -4.67 -11.56
C ALA A 47 10.45 -5.78 -10.48
N ILE A 48 9.35 -6.50 -10.26
CA ILE A 48 9.31 -7.61 -9.29
C ILE A 48 9.83 -8.91 -9.94
N ALA A 49 9.55 -9.12 -11.23
CA ALA A 49 10.04 -10.28 -11.98
C ALA A 49 11.57 -10.30 -12.08
N ASP A 50 12.19 -9.12 -12.22
CA ASP A 50 13.65 -8.97 -12.28
C ASP A 50 14.38 -9.26 -10.95
N GLU A 51 13.70 -9.25 -9.80
CA GLU A 51 14.31 -9.56 -8.49
C GLU A 51 14.33 -11.06 -8.16
N THR A 52 13.68 -11.92 -8.95
CA THR A 52 13.66 -13.38 -8.74
C THR A 52 14.22 -14.19 -9.93
N PRO A 53 15.44 -13.91 -10.44
CA PRO A 53 15.96 -14.60 -11.63
C PRO A 53 16.59 -15.99 -11.35
N GLU A 54 16.46 -16.55 -10.14
CA GLU A 54 17.16 -17.81 -9.76
C GLU A 54 16.25 -19.05 -9.64
N LEU A 55 14.94 -18.92 -9.87
CA LEU A 55 13.97 -20.06 -9.86
C LEU A 55 13.57 -20.50 -11.27
N GLU A 56 14.44 -20.30 -12.26
CA GLU A 56 14.11 -20.43 -13.68
C GLU A 56 13.87 -21.87 -14.19
N LEU A 57 13.91 -22.92 -13.37
CA LEU A 57 13.51 -24.25 -13.85
C LEU A 57 13.02 -25.14 -12.70
N GLY A 58 11.71 -25.36 -12.60
CA GLY A 58 11.20 -26.47 -11.80
C GLY A 58 9.69 -26.48 -11.59
N PHE A 59 9.18 -25.50 -10.84
CA PHE A 59 7.85 -25.59 -10.27
C PHE A 59 7.13 -24.25 -10.30
N THR A 60 6.38 -24.01 -11.39
CA THR A 60 5.54 -22.83 -11.55
C THR A 60 4.15 -23.11 -11.01
N THR A 61 3.64 -22.24 -10.13
CA THR A 61 2.30 -22.39 -9.55
C THR A 61 1.34 -21.30 -10.01
N THR A 62 0.05 -21.61 -10.16
CA THR A 62 -1.02 -20.63 -10.45
C THR A 62 -1.22 -19.66 -9.28
N TYR A 63 -1.11 -20.15 -8.05
CA TYR A 63 -1.12 -19.32 -6.86
C TYR A 63 0.11 -18.40 -6.83
N THR A 64 -0.10 -17.12 -6.53
CA THR A 64 0.95 -16.09 -6.42
C THR A 64 1.27 -15.79 -4.96
N PRO A 65 2.26 -16.49 -4.35
CA PRO A 65 2.66 -16.26 -2.96
C PRO A 65 3.34 -14.91 -2.76
N SER A 66 3.38 -14.43 -1.51
CA SER A 66 4.19 -13.25 -1.14
C SER A 66 5.69 -13.55 -1.21
N LYS A 67 6.55 -12.52 -1.30
CA LYS A 67 8.02 -12.70 -1.42
C LYS A 67 8.62 -13.66 -0.38
N TYR A 68 8.24 -13.50 0.89
CA TYR A 68 8.71 -14.37 1.96
C TYR A 68 8.09 -15.77 1.89
N GLU A 69 6.87 -15.86 1.37
CA GLU A 69 6.13 -17.11 1.27
C GLU A 69 6.62 -18.00 0.14
N GLN A 70 6.92 -17.41 -1.01
CA GLN A 70 7.34 -18.10 -2.21
C GLN A 70 8.53 -19.03 -1.95
N GLY A 71 9.56 -18.53 -1.25
CA GLY A 71 10.76 -19.31 -0.98
C GLY A 71 10.48 -20.57 -0.15
N TRP A 72 9.77 -20.44 0.98
CA TRP A 72 9.50 -21.59 1.83
C TRP A 72 8.44 -22.52 1.22
N LEU A 73 7.45 -21.97 0.51
CA LEU A 73 6.38 -22.75 -0.13
C LEU A 73 6.94 -23.67 -1.20
N LEU A 74 7.72 -23.12 -2.15
CA LEU A 74 8.31 -23.90 -3.24
C LEU A 74 9.29 -24.93 -2.68
N SER A 75 10.15 -24.54 -1.73
CA SER A 75 11.10 -25.48 -1.10
C SER A 75 10.40 -26.63 -0.36
N SER A 76 9.25 -26.38 0.27
CA SER A 76 8.50 -27.40 1.01
C SER A 76 7.72 -28.33 0.07
N LEU A 77 7.28 -27.80 -1.08
CA LEU A 77 6.44 -28.54 -2.02
C LEU A 77 7.22 -29.23 -3.14
N ASN A 78 8.48 -28.86 -3.38
CA ASN A 78 9.30 -29.41 -4.47
C ASN A 78 9.36 -30.94 -4.45
N GLY A 79 9.53 -31.54 -3.27
CA GLY A 79 9.60 -33.00 -3.15
C GLY A 79 8.31 -33.72 -3.57
N PHE A 80 7.14 -33.08 -3.41
CA PHE A 80 5.85 -33.64 -3.87
C PHE A 80 5.70 -33.48 -5.38
N TYR A 81 6.18 -32.37 -5.94
CA TYR A 81 6.21 -32.13 -7.38
C TYR A 81 7.15 -33.11 -8.10
N ASP A 82 8.37 -33.32 -7.57
CA ASP A 82 9.34 -34.26 -8.13
C ASP A 82 8.81 -35.71 -8.15
N GLN A 83 7.97 -36.06 -7.17
CA GLN A 83 7.29 -37.35 -7.08
C GLN A 83 5.99 -37.42 -7.89
N GLN A 84 5.64 -36.36 -8.63
CA GLN A 84 4.40 -36.24 -9.41
C GLN A 84 3.14 -36.45 -8.55
N MET A 85 3.19 -36.08 -7.27
CA MET A 85 2.03 -36.13 -6.38
C MET A 85 1.13 -34.89 -6.52
N ILE A 86 1.72 -33.78 -6.97
CA ILE A 86 1.03 -32.53 -7.29
C ILE A 86 1.64 -31.95 -8.56
N THR A 87 0.82 -31.26 -9.35
CA THR A 87 1.21 -30.59 -10.60
C THR A 87 1.17 -29.07 -10.46
N ASP A 88 0.22 -28.54 -9.67
CA ASP A 88 0.05 -27.11 -9.46
C ASP A 88 -0.49 -26.79 -8.05
N VAL A 89 -0.27 -25.56 -7.57
CA VAL A 89 -0.92 -24.96 -6.40
C VAL A 89 -1.88 -23.88 -6.87
N LEU A 90 -3.17 -24.08 -6.63
CA LEU A 90 -4.24 -23.20 -7.14
C LEU A 90 -4.50 -22.01 -6.21
N ALA A 91 -4.57 -22.26 -4.90
CA ALA A 91 -4.90 -21.23 -3.92
C ALA A 91 -4.53 -21.60 -2.47
N LEU A 92 -4.29 -20.59 -1.64
CA LEU A 92 -4.29 -20.71 -0.18
C LEU A 92 -5.75 -20.77 0.32
N VAL A 93 -6.12 -21.89 0.96
CA VAL A 93 -7.45 -22.09 1.54
C VAL A 93 -7.54 -21.49 2.94
N ARG A 94 -6.51 -21.69 3.76
CA ARG A 94 -6.47 -21.20 5.14
C ARG A 94 -5.04 -20.93 5.60
N GLY A 95 -4.75 -19.70 5.99
CA GLY A 95 -3.51 -19.34 6.68
C GLY A 95 -3.65 -19.46 8.19
N GLY A 96 -2.66 -20.03 8.86
CA GLY A 96 -2.65 -20.21 10.31
C GLY A 96 -1.26 -20.04 10.91
N LYS A 97 -1.20 -19.95 12.25
CA LYS A 97 0.07 -19.77 12.97
C LYS A 97 0.96 -21.01 12.91
N GLU A 98 0.34 -22.19 12.98
CA GLU A 98 1.04 -23.47 13.07
C GLU A 98 0.98 -24.27 11.76
N ALA A 99 0.01 -23.96 10.90
CA ALA A 99 -0.14 -24.59 9.61
C ALA A 99 -0.89 -23.68 8.62
N SER A 100 -0.51 -23.79 7.36
CA SER A 100 -1.24 -23.23 6.21
C SER A 100 -1.76 -24.38 5.35
N VAL A 101 -2.94 -24.20 4.77
CA VAL A 101 -3.60 -25.20 3.92
C VAL A 101 -3.73 -24.64 2.52
N TYR A 102 -3.14 -25.34 1.54
CA TYR A 102 -3.19 -25.00 0.13
C TYR A 102 -4.03 -26.03 -0.63
N CYS A 103 -4.71 -25.58 -1.68
CA CYS A 103 -5.39 -26.42 -2.64
C CYS A 103 -4.44 -26.66 -3.81
N CYS A 104 -4.16 -27.94 -4.07
CA CYS A 104 -3.27 -28.38 -5.15
C CYS A 104 -4.03 -29.20 -6.20
N GLU A 105 -3.53 -29.17 -7.43
CA GLU A 105 -3.89 -30.09 -8.50
C GLU A 105 -2.88 -31.25 -8.53
N ALA A 106 -3.34 -32.45 -8.88
CA ALA A 106 -2.56 -33.69 -8.91
C ALA A 106 -2.74 -34.40 -10.25
#